data_AF-A0A969ER62-F1
#
_entry.id   AF-A0A969ER62-F1
#
_cell.length_a   1.000
_cell.length_b   1.000
_cell.length_c   1.000
_cell.angle_alpha   90.00
_cell.angle_beta   90.00
_cell.angle_gamma   90.00
#
_symmetry.space_group_name_H-M   'P 1'
#
loop_
_entity.id
_entity.type
_entity.pdbx_description
1 polymer ?
#
loop_
_entity_poly.entity_id
_entity_poly.type
_entity_poly.pdbx_seq_one_letter_code
_entity_poly.pdbx_strand_id
1 'polypeptide(L)'
;MAAFFEILPSDGEREFYEGAIARRIVEDMQVGQGLITLEDLSTYQVIERAPLKMAYRDFLLLTNPSPSFGGALVALSLQLLEAQDIGALEFGSAQHLCFLAAVMQEVDELRAQGYLTTAEFDSDKLAEGHQRVLRTASGGTTQLSVCDAEGNVASMTTSNGEGSGYIVPSTGVMLNNMLGEDDLHPHGFHATSPGVRVASMMAPSILLHDDRVQLVLGSGGSKRIRTALLQVLSHVIDFGTGIEDAIKKPRLHWDGQCLQIEPAVQEQALAALEARWPLNRWPVQDVYFGGVNAVAPVGVAGADARRGGNARVL
;
A
#
# COMPACT_ATOMS: atom_id res chain seq x y z
N MET A 1 16.05 -22.65 1.99
CA MET A 1 14.72 -22.31 1.45
C MET A 1 13.91 -23.55 1.09
N ALA A 2 14.40 -24.48 0.25
CA ALA A 2 13.69 -25.74 -0.01
C ALA A 2 13.36 -26.52 1.29
N ALA A 3 14.35 -26.73 2.16
CA ALA A 3 14.15 -27.37 3.46
C ALA A 3 13.13 -26.64 4.36
N PHE A 4 13.01 -25.32 4.27
CA PHE A 4 12.01 -24.56 5.03
C PHE A 4 10.58 -24.86 4.54
N PHE A 5 10.39 -24.92 3.21
CA PHE A 5 9.09 -25.25 2.63
C PHE A 5 8.68 -26.71 2.83
N GLU A 6 9.63 -27.63 3.04
CA GLU A 6 9.33 -29.03 3.38
C GLU A 6 8.83 -29.19 4.82
N ILE A 7 9.23 -28.29 5.74
CA ILE A 7 8.90 -28.36 7.17
C ILE A 7 7.53 -27.71 7.47
N LEU A 8 7.17 -26.65 6.75
CA LEU A 8 5.91 -25.90 6.95
C LEU A 8 4.64 -26.79 6.94
N PRO A 9 4.49 -27.78 6.03
CA PRO A 9 3.29 -28.63 6.00
C PRO A 9 3.16 -29.64 7.15
N SER A 10 4.26 -30.01 7.82
CA SER A 10 4.27 -31.10 8.81
C SER A 10 4.17 -30.64 10.27
N ASP A 11 4.83 -29.53 10.63
CA ASP A 11 4.84 -28.98 12.00
C ASP A 11 4.10 -27.62 12.11
N GLY A 12 3.58 -27.10 10.99
CA GLY A 12 2.87 -25.83 10.91
C GLY A 12 3.75 -24.61 11.22
N GLU A 13 3.11 -23.52 11.64
CA GLU A 13 3.79 -22.27 12.04
C GLU A 13 4.63 -22.42 13.32
N ARG A 14 4.35 -23.45 14.12
CA ARG A 14 4.98 -23.66 15.43
C ARG A 14 6.51 -23.78 15.35
N GLU A 15 7.03 -24.39 14.29
CA GLU A 15 8.49 -24.53 14.12
C GLU A 15 9.19 -23.17 13.99
N PHE A 16 8.51 -22.20 13.36
CA PHE A 16 9.01 -20.84 13.17
C PHE A 16 8.99 -20.01 14.46
N TYR A 17 7.96 -20.20 15.30
CA TYR A 17 7.73 -19.37 16.50
C TYR A 17 8.26 -20.00 17.81
N GLU A 18 8.35 -21.33 17.89
CA GLU A 18 8.77 -22.07 19.10
C GLU A 18 9.86 -23.12 18.84
N GLY A 19 10.04 -23.51 17.57
CA GLY A 19 10.85 -24.66 17.15
C GLY A 19 12.34 -24.39 16.99
N ALA A 20 13.00 -25.24 16.19
CA ALA A 20 14.44 -25.12 15.92
C ALA A 20 14.76 -23.88 15.08
N ILE A 21 13.86 -23.46 14.18
CA ILE A 21 14.00 -22.19 13.46
C ILE A 21 13.98 -21.01 14.44
N ALA A 22 13.02 -20.97 15.36
CA ALA A 22 12.92 -19.93 16.38
C ALA A 22 14.21 -19.84 17.21
N ARG A 23 14.69 -20.98 17.72
CA ARG A 23 15.95 -21.06 18.47
C ARG A 23 17.15 -20.56 17.65
N ARG A 24 17.21 -20.91 16.36
CA ARG A 24 18.29 -20.48 15.47
C ARG A 24 18.29 -18.98 15.23
N ILE A 25 17.11 -18.38 15.08
CA ILE A 25 16.97 -16.91 14.99
C ILE A 25 17.48 -16.26 16.27
N VAL A 26 17.11 -16.78 17.45
CA VAL A 26 17.50 -16.20 18.75
C VAL A 26 18.99 -16.36 19.03
N GLU A 27 19.59 -17.52 18.71
CA GLU A 27 21.05 -17.72 18.79
C GLU A 27 21.80 -16.68 17.95
N ASP A 28 21.32 -16.46 16.72
CA ASP A 28 21.90 -15.50 15.80
C ASP A 28 21.77 -14.06 16.31
N MET A 29 20.61 -13.71 16.87
CA MET A 29 20.37 -12.42 17.53
C MET A 29 21.31 -12.22 18.71
N GLN A 30 21.55 -13.23 19.55
CA GLN A 30 22.47 -13.13 20.68
C GLN A 30 23.91 -12.86 20.22
N VAL A 31 24.36 -13.54 19.16
CA VAL A 31 25.70 -13.32 18.57
C VAL A 31 25.80 -11.91 17.97
N GLY A 32 24.75 -11.45 17.28
CA GLY A 32 24.68 -10.15 16.63
C GLY A 32 24.28 -8.97 17.52
N GLN A 33 24.05 -9.19 18.82
CA GLN A 33 23.48 -8.20 19.75
C GLN A 33 22.12 -7.62 19.28
N GLY A 34 21.33 -8.46 18.60
CA GLY A 34 19.97 -8.18 18.19
C GLY A 34 18.96 -8.23 19.33
N LEU A 35 17.73 -7.80 19.05
CA LEU A 35 16.70 -7.56 20.07
C LEU A 35 15.62 -8.66 20.15
N ILE A 36 15.56 -9.57 19.18
CA ILE A 36 14.51 -10.59 19.11
C ILE A 36 14.82 -11.74 20.07
N THR A 37 13.89 -12.02 20.97
CA THR A 37 13.96 -13.13 21.93
C THR A 37 13.01 -14.27 21.54
N LEU A 38 13.14 -15.41 22.23
CA LEU A 38 12.21 -16.52 22.06
C LEU A 38 10.81 -16.17 22.58
N GLU A 39 10.72 -15.32 23.60
CA GLU A 39 9.44 -14.82 24.11
C GLU A 39 8.74 -13.95 23.05
N ASP A 40 9.47 -13.07 22.35
CA ASP A 40 8.90 -12.26 21.26
C ASP A 40 8.33 -13.12 20.12
N LEU A 41 9.01 -14.21 19.77
CA LEU A 41 8.55 -15.14 18.74
C LEU A 41 7.34 -15.96 19.21
N SER A 42 7.41 -16.58 20.39
CA SER A 42 6.36 -17.47 20.91
C SER A 42 5.08 -16.75 21.32
N THR A 43 5.15 -15.45 21.64
CA THR A 43 3.97 -14.64 21.99
C THR A 43 3.37 -13.90 20.80
N TYR A 44 3.97 -14.00 19.61
CA TYR A 44 3.42 -13.40 18.40
C TYR A 44 2.06 -14.03 18.04
N GLN A 45 1.11 -13.16 17.67
CA GLN A 45 -0.21 -13.58 17.20
C GLN A 45 -0.63 -12.79 15.96
N VAL A 46 -1.41 -13.40 15.08
CA VAL A 46 -2.15 -12.67 14.04
C VAL A 46 -3.37 -12.01 14.68
N ILE A 47 -3.65 -10.75 14.31
CA ILE A 47 -4.81 -10.02 14.82
C ILE A 47 -5.80 -9.84 13.69
N GLU A 48 -6.93 -10.53 13.78
CA GLU A 48 -8.08 -10.35 12.90
C GLU A 48 -8.80 -9.04 13.20
N ARG A 49 -9.20 -8.31 12.15
CA ARG A 49 -9.89 -7.03 12.27
C ARG A 49 -10.96 -6.91 11.21
N ALA A 50 -12.07 -6.26 11.56
CA ALA A 50 -13.05 -5.82 10.58
C ALA A 50 -12.42 -4.77 9.64
N PRO A 51 -12.70 -4.82 8.32
CA PRO A 51 -12.16 -3.85 7.38
C PRO A 51 -12.71 -2.44 7.66
N LEU A 52 -11.90 -1.43 7.36
CA LEU A 52 -12.38 -0.06 7.23
C LEU A 52 -13.34 -0.01 6.04
N LYS A 53 -14.52 0.58 6.26
CA LYS A 53 -15.57 0.74 5.27
C LYS A 53 -15.65 2.20 4.86
N MET A 54 -15.65 2.48 3.56
CA MET A 54 -15.77 3.83 3.02
C MET A 54 -16.69 3.81 1.79
N ALA A 55 -17.77 4.58 1.82
CA ALA A 55 -18.66 4.74 0.68
C ALA A 55 -18.08 5.78 -0.28
N TYR A 56 -17.99 5.42 -1.56
CA TYR A 56 -17.54 6.31 -2.62
C TYR A 56 -18.48 6.16 -3.81
N ARG A 57 -19.23 7.23 -4.12
CA ARG A 57 -20.35 7.17 -5.07
C ARG A 57 -21.36 6.09 -4.64
N ASP A 58 -21.77 5.21 -5.56
CA ASP A 58 -22.61 4.04 -5.35
C ASP A 58 -21.84 2.79 -4.89
N PHE A 59 -20.53 2.90 -4.66
CA PHE A 59 -19.67 1.79 -4.24
C PHE A 59 -19.32 1.83 -2.75
N LEU A 60 -18.98 0.67 -2.21
CA LEU A 60 -18.42 0.50 -0.86
C LEU A 60 -17.01 -0.09 -0.96
N LEU A 61 -16.00 0.69 -0.56
CA LEU A 61 -14.64 0.22 -0.40
C LEU A 61 -14.46 -0.41 0.98
N LEU A 62 -14.00 -1.66 0.99
CA LEU A 62 -13.45 -2.34 2.15
C LEU A 62 -11.93 -2.30 2.04
N THR A 63 -11.25 -1.72 3.03
CA THR A 63 -9.79 -1.62 3.04
C THR A 63 -9.25 -1.88 4.43
N ASN A 64 -7.92 -1.93 4.59
CA ASN A 64 -7.35 -2.30 5.86
C ASN A 64 -7.56 -1.23 6.95
N PRO A 65 -7.87 -1.64 8.18
CA PRO A 65 -8.05 -0.71 9.30
C PRO A 65 -6.70 -0.35 9.95
N SER A 66 -6.76 0.56 10.92
CA SER A 66 -5.67 0.83 11.87
C SER A 66 -5.13 -0.47 12.49
N PRO A 67 -3.81 -0.65 12.69
CA PRO A 67 -2.74 0.37 12.67
C PRO A 67 -2.14 0.69 11.30
N SER A 68 -2.68 0.14 10.21
CA SER A 68 -2.25 0.59 8.88
C SER A 68 -2.93 1.91 8.54
N PHE A 69 -2.16 2.86 7.99
CA PHE A 69 -2.66 4.14 7.53
C PHE A 69 -3.04 4.13 6.04
N GLY A 70 -2.56 3.12 5.29
CA GLY A 70 -2.78 3.02 3.85
C GLY A 70 -4.26 3.10 3.45
N GLY A 71 -5.10 2.25 4.05
CA GLY A 71 -6.54 2.22 3.78
C GLY A 71 -7.25 3.53 4.15
N ALA A 72 -6.94 4.11 5.30
CA ALA A 72 -7.52 5.39 5.73
C ALA A 72 -7.13 6.56 4.80
N LEU A 73 -5.89 6.60 4.31
CA LEU A 73 -5.44 7.65 3.38
C LEU A 73 -6.03 7.45 1.98
N VAL A 74 -6.25 6.22 1.53
CA VAL A 74 -7.02 5.94 0.30
C VAL A 74 -8.48 6.40 0.47
N ALA A 75 -9.10 6.08 1.61
CA ALA A 75 -10.45 6.51 1.95
C ALA A 75 -10.58 8.05 1.94
N LEU A 76 -9.66 8.75 2.59
CA LEU A 76 -9.60 10.22 2.59
C LEU A 76 -9.43 10.79 1.19
N SER A 77 -8.53 10.20 0.38
CA SER A 77 -8.32 10.64 -0.99
C SER A 77 -9.60 10.57 -1.81
N LEU A 78 -10.35 9.47 -1.69
CA LEU A 78 -11.61 9.26 -2.38
C LEU A 78 -12.69 10.22 -1.87
N GLN A 79 -12.77 10.46 -0.56
CA GLN A 79 -13.70 11.45 0.01
C GLN A 79 -13.43 12.87 -0.51
N LEU A 80 -12.17 13.29 -0.61
CA LEU A 80 -11.82 14.58 -1.22
C LEU A 80 -12.15 14.61 -2.72
N LEU A 81 -11.99 13.47 -3.40
CA LEU A 81 -12.34 13.30 -4.80
C LEU A 81 -13.85 13.47 -5.05
N GLU A 82 -14.70 13.10 -4.07
CA GLU A 82 -16.16 13.25 -4.17
C GLU A 82 -16.62 14.69 -4.32
N ALA A 83 -15.83 15.66 -3.84
CA ALA A 83 -16.16 17.08 -3.88
C ALA A 83 -16.37 17.62 -5.31
N GLN A 84 -15.90 16.89 -6.31
CA GLN A 84 -16.12 17.22 -7.72
C GLN A 84 -16.64 15.98 -8.48
N ASP A 85 -17.52 16.21 -9.46
CA ASP A 85 -17.87 15.19 -10.44
C ASP A 85 -16.72 15.04 -11.45
N ILE A 86 -15.78 14.14 -11.15
CA ILE A 86 -14.65 13.86 -12.03
C ILE A 86 -15.07 13.09 -13.28
N GLY A 87 -16.12 12.26 -13.20
CA GLY A 87 -16.63 11.51 -14.34
C GLY A 87 -17.14 12.41 -15.47
N ALA A 88 -17.55 13.63 -15.14
CA ALA A 88 -17.90 14.67 -16.13
C ALA A 88 -16.69 15.33 -16.81
N LEU A 89 -15.47 15.14 -16.29
CA LEU A 89 -14.25 15.67 -16.91
C LEU A 89 -13.73 14.74 -18.00
N GLU A 90 -13.05 15.30 -19.01
CA GLU A 90 -12.30 14.48 -19.94
C GLU A 90 -11.10 13.83 -19.22
N PHE A 91 -10.98 12.50 -19.35
CA PHE A 91 -9.87 11.75 -18.78
C PHE A 91 -8.52 12.30 -19.26
N GLY A 92 -7.60 12.53 -18.33
CA GLY A 92 -6.26 13.06 -18.63
C GLY A 92 -6.22 14.54 -19.04
N SER A 93 -7.36 15.24 -19.02
CA SER A 93 -7.39 16.70 -19.26
C SER A 93 -6.65 17.47 -18.16
N ALA A 94 -6.29 18.72 -18.47
CA ALA A 94 -5.64 19.63 -17.52
C ALA A 94 -6.45 19.79 -16.22
N GLN A 95 -7.77 19.92 -16.32
CA GLN A 95 -8.64 20.07 -15.14
C GLN A 95 -8.64 18.81 -14.29
N HIS A 96 -8.79 17.64 -14.91
CA HIS A 96 -8.75 16.35 -14.21
C HIS A 96 -7.42 16.14 -13.49
N LEU A 97 -6.29 16.27 -14.19
CA LEU A 97 -4.99 15.99 -13.58
C LEU A 97 -4.58 17.01 -12.52
N CYS A 98 -4.95 18.28 -12.70
CA CYS A 98 -4.70 19.28 -11.66
C CYS A 98 -5.53 19.02 -10.40
N PHE A 99 -6.78 18.60 -10.53
CA PHE A 99 -7.61 18.28 -9.37
C PHE A 99 -7.08 17.04 -8.64
N LEU A 100 -6.71 16.00 -9.40
CA LEU A 100 -6.07 14.80 -8.86
C LEU A 100 -4.76 15.14 -8.12
N ALA A 101 -3.90 15.99 -8.68
CA ALA A 101 -2.67 16.43 -8.05
C ALA A 101 -2.92 17.21 -6.75
N ALA A 102 -3.93 18.10 -6.75
CA ALA A 102 -4.33 18.84 -5.55
C ALA A 102 -4.82 17.92 -4.43
N VAL A 103 -5.63 16.90 -4.74
CA VAL A 103 -6.06 15.89 -3.76
C VAL A 103 -4.85 15.13 -3.18
N MET A 104 -3.89 14.73 -4.02
CA MET A 104 -2.69 14.03 -3.54
C MET A 104 -1.85 14.90 -2.61
N GLN A 105 -1.71 16.19 -2.91
CA GLN A 105 -1.01 17.15 -2.06
C GLN A 105 -1.75 17.35 -0.74
N GLU A 106 -3.06 17.61 -0.76
CA GLU A 106 -3.87 17.81 0.43
C GLU A 106 -3.80 16.61 1.39
N VAL A 107 -3.91 15.39 0.87
CA VAL A 107 -3.79 14.17 1.68
C VAL A 107 -2.41 14.04 2.32
N ASP A 108 -1.34 14.46 1.63
CA ASP A 108 0.01 14.46 2.18
C ASP A 108 0.18 15.53 3.28
N GLU A 109 -0.41 16.71 3.11
CA GLU A 109 -0.45 17.78 4.11
C GLU A 109 -1.25 17.38 5.36
N LEU A 110 -2.44 16.80 5.19
CA LEU A 110 -3.26 16.29 6.29
C LEU A 110 -2.54 15.16 7.04
N ARG A 111 -1.91 14.24 6.32
CA ARG A 111 -1.07 13.21 6.93
C ARG A 111 0.06 13.84 7.75
N ALA A 112 0.73 14.87 7.23
CA ALA A 112 1.80 15.57 7.94
C ALA A 112 1.30 16.31 9.19
N GLN A 113 0.02 16.68 9.23
CA GLN A 113 -0.66 17.24 10.41
C GLN A 113 -1.11 16.18 11.42
N GLY A 114 -0.97 14.88 11.10
CA GLY A 114 -1.31 13.76 11.98
C GLY A 114 -2.68 13.14 11.73
N TYR A 115 -3.39 13.54 10.66
CA TYR A 115 -4.64 12.91 10.26
C TYR A 115 -4.34 11.57 9.56
N LEU A 116 -4.38 10.49 10.34
CA LEU A 116 -3.97 9.15 9.92
C LEU A 116 -5.14 8.15 9.88
N THR A 117 -6.31 8.55 10.40
CA THR A 117 -7.53 7.74 10.43
C THR A 117 -8.76 8.57 10.09
N THR A 118 -9.83 7.91 9.65
CA THR A 118 -11.14 8.55 9.38
C THR A 118 -11.90 8.95 10.66
N ALA A 119 -11.44 8.52 11.84
CA ALA A 119 -12.06 8.85 13.13
C ALA A 119 -11.48 10.13 13.76
N GLU A 120 -10.34 10.62 13.27
CA GLU A 120 -9.65 11.82 13.77
C GLU A 120 -10.22 13.12 13.17
N PHE A 121 -11.28 13.04 12.36
CA PHE A 121 -11.98 14.22 11.81
C PHE A 121 -12.93 14.89 12.80
N ASP A 122 -13.08 14.33 14.01
CA ASP A 122 -13.95 14.86 15.06
C ASP A 122 -13.24 14.84 16.43
N SER A 123 -12.21 15.69 16.63
CA SER A 123 -11.82 16.21 17.96
C SER A 123 -10.64 17.20 17.96
N ASP A 124 -10.72 18.17 18.88
CA ASP A 124 -9.82 19.30 19.19
C ASP A 124 -8.39 18.94 19.66
N LYS A 125 -7.59 18.18 18.91
CA LYS A 125 -6.17 17.95 19.31
C LYS A 125 -5.20 18.05 18.13
N LEU A 126 -4.73 19.27 17.89
CA LEU A 126 -4.04 19.68 16.65
C LEU A 126 -2.72 20.44 16.89
N ALA A 127 -1.87 20.02 17.84
CA ALA A 127 -0.71 20.85 18.23
C ALA A 127 0.70 20.23 18.19
N GLU A 128 0.93 18.97 17.78
CA GLU A 128 2.30 18.39 17.81
C GLU A 128 2.70 17.52 16.59
N GLY A 129 2.04 17.68 15.43
CA GLY A 129 2.30 16.84 14.23
C GLY A 129 3.44 17.31 13.31
N HIS A 130 3.83 18.58 13.38
CA HIS A 130 4.37 19.35 12.24
C HIS A 130 5.82 19.08 11.78
N GLN A 131 6.51 18.02 12.22
CA GLN A 131 7.97 17.91 11.98
C GLN A 131 8.46 16.64 11.25
N ARG A 132 7.60 15.75 10.74
CA ARG A 132 8.04 14.34 10.57
C ARG A 132 7.81 13.57 9.26
N VAL A 133 7.42 14.19 8.15
CA VAL A 133 7.20 13.39 6.91
C VAL A 133 7.81 14.03 5.68
N LEU A 134 9.10 13.78 5.45
CA LEU A 134 9.68 13.70 4.12
C LEU A 134 10.84 12.69 4.16
N ARG A 135 10.78 11.67 3.28
CA ARG A 135 11.91 11.04 2.53
C ARG A 135 11.70 9.57 2.19
N THR A 136 12.00 9.28 0.92
CA THR A 136 12.35 8.00 0.28
C THR A 136 11.35 6.86 0.17
N ALA A 137 11.49 6.17 -0.96
CA ALA A 137 10.74 5.00 -1.36
C ALA A 137 11.39 3.74 -0.82
N SER A 138 10.60 2.78 -0.33
CA SER A 138 11.07 1.40 -0.15
C SER A 138 10.47 0.42 -1.17
N GLY A 139 11.34 -0.42 -1.74
CA GLY A 139 11.06 -1.63 -2.48
C GLY A 139 10.70 -2.81 -1.58
N GLY A 140 10.45 -3.98 -2.17
CA GLY A 140 10.22 -5.25 -1.45
C GLY A 140 8.79 -5.57 -0.99
N THR A 141 7.81 -4.69 -1.18
CA THR A 141 6.38 -5.03 -1.04
C THR A 141 5.85 -5.76 -2.28
N THR A 142 5.22 -6.92 -2.09
CA THR A 142 4.46 -7.63 -3.14
C THR A 142 2.97 -7.68 -2.80
N GLN A 143 2.15 -7.83 -3.82
CA GLN A 143 0.69 -7.86 -3.68
C GLN A 143 0.06 -8.90 -4.59
N LEU A 144 -0.94 -9.59 -4.05
CA LEU A 144 -1.72 -10.64 -4.70
C LEU A 144 -3.21 -10.35 -4.53
N SER A 145 -3.99 -10.56 -5.59
CA SER A 145 -5.45 -10.61 -5.54
C SER A 145 -5.93 -11.93 -6.16
N VAL A 146 -6.90 -12.58 -5.53
CA VAL A 146 -7.49 -13.86 -5.98
C VAL A 146 -9.00 -13.79 -5.87
N CYS A 147 -9.69 -14.39 -6.85
CA CYS A 147 -11.12 -14.67 -6.84
C CYS A 147 -11.30 -16.09 -7.34
N ASP A 148 -12.16 -16.89 -6.69
CA ASP A 148 -12.50 -18.24 -7.15
C ASP A 148 -13.93 -18.32 -7.70
N ALA A 149 -14.29 -19.50 -8.22
CA ALA A 149 -15.60 -19.77 -8.80
C ALA A 149 -16.73 -19.88 -7.77
N GLU A 150 -16.40 -20.05 -6.49
CA GLU A 150 -17.35 -20.10 -5.38
C GLU A 150 -17.67 -18.70 -4.85
N GLY A 151 -16.97 -17.67 -5.33
CA GLY A 151 -17.13 -16.29 -4.92
C GLY A 151 -16.25 -15.89 -3.74
N ASN A 152 -15.30 -16.74 -3.32
CA ASN A 152 -14.31 -16.36 -2.34
C ASN A 152 -13.31 -15.39 -2.97
N VAL A 153 -12.92 -14.38 -2.19
CA VAL A 153 -11.96 -13.37 -2.63
C VAL A 153 -10.90 -13.14 -1.57
N ALA A 154 -9.68 -12.84 -2.01
CA ALA A 154 -8.58 -12.46 -1.14
C ALA A 154 -7.75 -11.34 -1.79
N SER A 155 -7.46 -10.29 -1.02
CA SER A 155 -6.44 -9.30 -1.34
C SER A 155 -5.38 -9.34 -0.25
N MET A 156 -4.13 -9.56 -0.64
CA MET A 156 -3.00 -9.70 0.28
C MET A 156 -1.84 -8.81 -0.17
N THR A 157 -1.38 -7.95 0.73
CA THR A 157 -0.13 -7.21 0.56
C THR A 157 0.84 -7.69 1.64
N THR A 158 2.06 -8.03 1.26
CA THR A 158 3.12 -8.47 2.17
C THR A 158 4.43 -7.78 1.84
N SER A 159 5.24 -7.50 2.85
CA SER A 159 6.50 -6.75 2.72
C SER A 159 7.55 -7.28 3.68
N ASN A 160 8.79 -7.35 3.21
CA ASN A 160 9.96 -7.58 4.07
C ASN A 160 10.74 -6.27 4.30
N GLY A 161 10.11 -5.13 4.00
CA GLY A 161 10.83 -3.88 3.77
C GLY A 161 11.69 -4.00 2.52
N GLU A 162 12.86 -3.36 2.52
CA GLU A 162 13.93 -3.64 1.55
C GLU A 162 14.61 -5.00 1.80
N GLY A 163 14.30 -5.64 2.92
CA GLY A 163 15.03 -6.76 3.46
C GLY A 163 16.33 -6.33 4.14
N SER A 164 16.72 -7.05 5.19
CA SER A 164 18.01 -6.80 5.85
C SER A 164 19.21 -7.28 5.03
N GLY A 165 18.97 -8.00 3.92
CA GLY A 165 20.00 -8.73 3.18
C GLY A 165 20.58 -9.91 3.96
N TYR A 166 20.06 -10.20 5.15
CA TYR A 166 20.60 -11.23 6.05
C TYR A 166 19.69 -12.45 6.09
N ILE A 167 20.26 -13.61 5.77
CA ILE A 167 19.60 -14.91 5.86
C ILE A 167 20.15 -15.62 7.08
N VAL A 168 19.27 -15.95 8.03
CA VAL A 168 19.67 -16.65 9.25
C VAL A 168 20.29 -18.01 8.89
N PRO A 169 21.54 -18.29 9.31
CA PRO A 169 22.29 -19.44 8.84
C PRO A 169 21.54 -20.77 9.00
N SER A 170 21.49 -21.55 7.92
CA SER A 170 20.83 -22.87 7.83
C SER A 170 19.31 -22.89 7.94
N THR A 171 18.64 -21.72 8.01
CA THR A 171 17.17 -21.65 8.03
C THR A 171 16.58 -21.33 6.66
N GLY A 172 17.32 -20.56 5.85
CA GLY A 172 16.78 -19.99 4.61
C GLY A 172 15.75 -18.87 4.84
N VAL A 173 15.61 -18.38 6.07
CA VAL A 173 14.75 -17.25 6.44
C VAL A 173 15.55 -15.96 6.31
N MET A 174 15.10 -15.07 5.43
CA MET A 174 15.60 -13.69 5.36
C MET A 174 14.84 -12.82 6.34
N LEU A 175 15.55 -12.07 7.18
CA LEU A 175 14.91 -11.15 8.12
C LEU A 175 14.47 -9.87 7.40
N ASN A 176 13.36 -9.29 7.84
CA ASN A 176 12.96 -7.95 7.39
C ASN A 176 13.86 -6.87 8.00
N ASN A 177 13.77 -5.65 7.47
CA ASN A 177 14.42 -4.47 8.00
C ASN A 177 13.43 -3.38 8.45
N MET A 178 12.18 -3.75 8.77
CA MET A 178 11.10 -2.79 9.07
C MET A 178 11.40 -1.91 10.30
N LEU A 179 12.26 -2.37 11.22
CA LEU A 179 12.73 -1.54 12.35
C LEU A 179 13.82 -0.52 11.97
N GLY A 180 14.51 -0.72 10.85
CA GLY A 180 15.54 0.17 10.34
C GLY A 180 15.04 1.13 9.25
N GLU A 181 13.77 1.03 8.85
CA GLU A 181 13.14 1.96 7.91
C GLU A 181 12.72 3.24 8.66
N ASP A 182 13.42 4.34 8.38
CA ASP A 182 13.22 5.63 9.06
C ASP A 182 11.79 6.19 8.88
N ASP A 183 11.16 5.91 7.74
CA ASP A 183 9.79 6.33 7.45
C ASP A 183 8.72 5.63 8.30
N LEU A 184 9.07 4.49 8.90
CA LEU A 184 8.22 3.76 9.84
C LEU A 184 8.44 4.17 11.30
N HIS A 185 9.55 4.86 11.60
CA HIS A 185 9.93 5.29 12.95
C HIS A 185 10.18 6.79 13.01
N PRO A 186 9.14 7.62 12.80
CA PRO A 186 9.31 9.06 12.64
C PRO A 186 9.85 9.73 13.92
N HIS A 187 9.66 9.12 15.10
CA HIS A 187 10.20 9.59 16.38
C HIS A 187 11.65 9.13 16.66
N GLY A 188 12.27 8.44 15.70
CA GLY A 188 13.58 7.81 15.84
C GLY A 188 13.50 6.32 16.17
N PHE A 189 14.57 5.60 15.85
CA PHE A 189 14.70 4.19 16.19
C PHE A 189 14.63 4.00 17.71
N HIS A 190 13.95 2.94 18.15
CA HIS A 190 13.77 2.59 19.57
C HIS A 190 12.99 3.61 20.41
N ALA A 191 12.39 4.65 19.80
CA ALA A 191 11.53 5.60 20.53
C ALA A 191 10.20 4.96 20.97
N THR A 192 9.76 3.93 20.25
CA THR A 192 8.55 3.17 20.57
C THR A 192 8.84 2.09 21.60
N SER A 193 7.91 1.88 22.54
CA SER A 193 8.02 0.79 23.51
C SER A 193 8.11 -0.59 22.82
N PRO A 194 8.89 -1.54 23.38
CA PRO A 194 8.92 -2.92 22.90
C PRO A 194 7.52 -3.54 22.82
N GLY A 195 7.31 -4.42 21.84
CA GLY A 195 6.04 -5.11 21.61
C GLY A 195 4.98 -4.30 20.82
N VAL A 196 5.23 -3.03 20.54
CA VAL A 196 4.33 -2.22 19.69
C VAL A 196 4.53 -2.59 18.22
N ARG A 197 3.41 -2.81 17.50
CA ARG A 197 3.43 -3.12 16.06
C ARG A 197 3.69 -1.85 15.25
N VAL A 198 4.58 -1.98 14.26
CA VAL A 198 4.90 -0.91 13.33
C VAL A 198 3.72 -0.66 12.38
N ALA A 199 3.29 0.60 12.28
CA ALA A 199 2.25 1.01 11.36
C ALA A 199 2.71 0.88 9.90
N SER A 200 1.79 0.62 8.98
CA SER A 200 2.12 0.38 7.57
C SER A 200 1.34 1.28 6.61
N MET A 201 1.76 1.27 5.34
CA MET A 201 1.10 1.91 4.20
C MET A 201 0.37 0.92 3.29
N MET A 202 0.42 -0.38 3.60
CA MET A 202 -0.30 -1.40 2.85
C MET A 202 -1.79 -1.08 2.84
N ALA A 203 -2.49 -1.41 1.76
CA ALA A 203 -3.93 -1.15 1.62
C ALA A 203 -4.59 -2.20 0.70
N PRO A 204 -4.51 -3.51 1.03
CA PRO A 204 -5.30 -4.50 0.32
C PRO A 204 -6.77 -4.13 0.45
N SER A 205 -7.48 -4.10 -0.68
CA SER A 205 -8.81 -3.51 -0.76
C SER A 205 -9.76 -4.37 -1.61
N ILE A 206 -11.05 -4.29 -1.28
CA ILE A 206 -12.16 -4.92 -1.99
C ILE A 206 -13.22 -3.84 -2.24
N LEU A 207 -13.67 -3.69 -3.47
CA LEU A 207 -14.75 -2.80 -3.87
C LEU A 207 -16.03 -3.59 -4.04
N LEU A 208 -17.10 -3.13 -3.39
CA LEU A 208 -18.45 -3.68 -3.53
C LEU A 208 -19.37 -2.68 -4.24
N HIS A 209 -20.35 -3.20 -4.96
CA HIS A 209 -21.50 -2.48 -5.48
C HIS A 209 -22.73 -3.36 -5.26
N ASP A 210 -23.79 -2.81 -4.66
CA ASP A 210 -24.98 -3.58 -4.24
C ASP A 210 -24.65 -4.88 -3.48
N ASP A 211 -23.74 -4.78 -2.49
CA ASP A 211 -23.23 -5.90 -1.68
C ASP A 211 -22.54 -7.04 -2.47
N ARG A 212 -22.20 -6.81 -3.75
CA ARG A 212 -21.47 -7.75 -4.60
C ARG A 212 -20.06 -7.26 -4.85
N VAL A 213 -19.09 -8.18 -4.79
CA VAL A 213 -17.70 -7.88 -5.14
C VAL A 213 -17.62 -7.46 -6.60
N GLN A 214 -17.06 -6.27 -6.84
CA GLN A 214 -16.77 -5.77 -8.18
C GLN A 214 -15.28 -5.80 -8.48
N LEU A 215 -14.43 -5.56 -7.49
CA LEU A 215 -12.99 -5.47 -7.68
C LEU A 215 -12.25 -5.88 -6.40
N VAL A 216 -11.17 -6.62 -6.56
CA VAL A 216 -10.26 -7.03 -5.49
C VAL A 216 -8.87 -6.59 -5.91
N LEU A 217 -8.28 -5.65 -5.20
CA LEU A 217 -7.04 -5.00 -5.62
C LEU A 217 -6.13 -4.67 -4.46
N GLY A 218 -4.89 -4.38 -4.80
CA GLY A 218 -3.90 -3.84 -3.88
C GLY A 218 -2.70 -3.37 -4.69
N SER A 219 -1.71 -2.79 -4.02
CA SER A 219 -0.48 -2.36 -4.68
C SER A 219 0.72 -2.63 -3.79
N GLY A 220 1.84 -2.98 -4.43
CA GLY A 220 3.15 -2.81 -3.81
C GLY A 220 3.69 -1.41 -4.09
N GLY A 221 4.46 -0.84 -3.15
CA GLY A 221 5.14 0.44 -3.37
C GLY A 221 5.08 1.44 -2.22
N SER A 222 5.13 0.99 -0.97
CA SER A 222 5.24 1.84 0.23
C SER A 222 4.30 3.07 0.16
N LYS A 223 4.79 4.30 0.20
CA LYS A 223 4.00 5.55 0.25
C LYS A 223 3.10 5.78 -0.98
N ARG A 224 3.47 5.20 -2.13
CA ARG A 224 2.77 5.32 -3.43
C ARG A 224 1.59 4.38 -3.57
N ILE A 225 1.43 3.40 -2.66
CA ILE A 225 0.28 2.50 -2.65
C ILE A 225 -1.02 3.31 -2.69
N ARG A 226 -1.11 4.37 -1.87
CA ARG A 226 -2.31 5.22 -1.79
C ARG A 226 -2.65 5.91 -3.11
N THR A 227 -1.67 6.51 -3.79
CA THR A 227 -1.90 7.25 -5.03
C THR A 227 -2.12 6.30 -6.21
N ALA A 228 -1.48 5.12 -6.21
CA ALA A 228 -1.70 4.09 -7.22
C ALA A 228 -3.12 3.51 -7.12
N LEU A 229 -3.57 3.18 -5.90
CA LEU A 229 -4.93 2.69 -5.66
C LEU A 229 -5.99 3.74 -5.94
N LEU A 230 -5.79 4.99 -5.49
CA LEU A 230 -6.68 6.11 -5.79
C LEU A 230 -6.95 6.23 -7.30
N GLN A 231 -5.87 6.26 -8.10
CA GLN A 231 -5.98 6.42 -9.55
C GLN A 231 -6.68 5.22 -10.19
N VAL A 232 -6.33 3.98 -9.85
CA VAL A 232 -7.00 2.80 -10.42
C VAL A 232 -8.47 2.74 -10.02
N LEU A 233 -8.80 3.05 -8.76
CA LEU A 233 -10.19 3.11 -8.29
C LEU A 233 -10.97 4.18 -9.04
N SER A 234 -10.44 5.40 -9.18
CA SER A 234 -11.10 6.46 -9.94
C SER A 234 -11.26 6.12 -11.42
N HIS A 235 -10.24 5.52 -12.05
CA HIS A 235 -10.33 5.07 -13.45
C HIS A 235 -11.48 4.05 -13.65
N VAL A 236 -11.65 3.11 -12.72
CA VAL A 236 -12.72 2.11 -12.79
C VAL A 236 -14.08 2.71 -12.46
N ILE A 237 -14.18 3.49 -11.37
CA ILE A 237 -15.45 3.98 -10.82
C ILE A 237 -15.94 5.21 -11.59
N ASP A 238 -15.12 6.24 -11.72
CA ASP A 238 -15.54 7.54 -12.29
C ASP A 238 -15.51 7.53 -13.83
N PHE A 239 -14.59 6.76 -14.44
CA PHE A 239 -14.41 6.74 -15.89
C PHE A 239 -14.86 5.43 -16.56
N GLY A 240 -15.36 4.45 -15.79
CA GLY A 240 -15.82 3.16 -16.32
C GLY A 240 -14.73 2.38 -17.07
N THR A 241 -13.45 2.64 -16.77
CA THR A 241 -12.34 2.00 -17.48
C THR A 241 -12.21 0.54 -17.04
N GLY A 242 -12.07 -0.38 -17.99
CA GLY A 242 -11.76 -1.78 -17.69
C GLY A 242 -10.47 -1.92 -16.87
N ILE A 243 -10.41 -2.94 -16.00
CA ILE A 243 -9.37 -3.10 -14.97
C ILE A 243 -7.95 -3.11 -15.55
N GLU A 244 -7.73 -3.89 -16.62
CA GLU A 244 -6.42 -3.96 -17.27
C GLU A 244 -5.95 -2.60 -17.78
N ASP A 245 -6.84 -1.86 -18.43
CA ASP A 245 -6.52 -0.55 -18.99
C ASP A 245 -6.33 0.47 -17.87
N ALA A 246 -7.16 0.43 -16.82
CA ALA A 246 -7.05 1.26 -15.65
C ALA A 246 -5.67 1.14 -14.97
N ILE A 247 -5.12 -0.08 -14.88
CA ILE A 247 -3.79 -0.37 -14.34
C ILE A 247 -2.68 0.19 -15.25
N LYS A 248 -2.83 0.08 -16.57
CA LYS A 248 -1.83 0.50 -17.56
C LYS A 248 -1.74 2.02 -17.74
N LYS A 249 -2.80 2.78 -17.40
CA LYS A 249 -2.81 4.24 -17.55
C LYS A 249 -1.61 4.91 -16.85
N PRO A 250 -1.13 6.06 -17.37
CA PRO A 250 -0.09 6.86 -16.71
C PRO A 250 -0.51 7.27 -15.30
N ARG A 251 0.45 7.31 -14.38
CA ARG A 251 0.24 7.70 -12.98
C ARG A 251 0.97 8.97 -12.60
N LEU A 252 0.34 9.69 -11.67
CA LEU A 252 0.91 10.82 -10.95
C LEU A 252 1.17 10.42 -9.49
N HIS A 253 2.15 11.04 -8.87
CA HIS A 253 2.42 10.94 -7.43
C HIS A 253 3.03 12.22 -6.89
N TRP A 254 2.40 12.81 -5.87
CA TRP A 254 3.01 13.87 -5.08
C TRP A 254 3.95 13.27 -4.03
N ASP A 255 5.23 13.62 -4.08
CA ASP A 255 6.25 13.07 -3.16
C ASP A 255 6.52 13.95 -1.92
N GLY A 256 5.76 15.04 -1.77
CA GLY A 256 5.94 16.05 -0.72
C GLY A 256 6.66 17.32 -1.19
N GLN A 257 7.32 17.29 -2.35
CA GLN A 257 8.06 18.43 -2.88
C GLN A 257 7.82 18.65 -4.38
N CYS A 258 7.65 17.57 -5.12
CA CYS A 258 7.58 17.54 -6.57
C CYS A 258 6.49 16.55 -7.02
N LEU A 259 5.76 16.93 -8.06
CA LEU A 259 4.80 16.06 -8.70
C LEU A 259 5.54 15.18 -9.71
N GLN A 260 5.56 13.89 -9.41
CA GLN A 260 6.15 12.83 -10.23
C GLN A 260 5.13 12.38 -11.26
N ILE A 261 5.50 12.36 -12.54
CA ILE A 261 4.57 12.06 -13.64
C ILE A 261 5.16 11.06 -14.61
N GLU A 262 4.43 10.00 -14.90
CA GLU A 262 4.75 9.04 -15.96
C GLU A 262 4.57 9.59 -17.39
N PRO A 263 5.19 8.97 -18.41
CA PRO A 263 5.00 9.38 -19.80
C PRO A 263 3.55 9.17 -20.29
N ALA A 264 3.26 9.66 -21.50
CA ALA A 264 1.96 9.59 -22.17
C ALA A 264 0.84 10.44 -21.53
N VAL A 265 1.22 11.57 -20.91
CA VAL A 265 0.30 12.65 -20.50
C VAL A 265 0.29 13.75 -21.56
N GLN A 266 -0.88 14.35 -21.83
CA GLN A 266 -1.05 15.41 -22.82
C GLN A 266 -0.23 16.67 -22.44
N GLU A 267 0.47 17.28 -23.40
CA GLU A 267 1.31 18.47 -23.15
C GLU A 267 0.53 19.66 -22.58
N GLN A 268 -0.74 19.84 -22.96
CA GLN A 268 -1.59 20.88 -22.38
C GLN A 268 -1.82 20.66 -20.88
N ALA A 269 -2.02 19.40 -20.47
CA ALA A 269 -2.18 19.07 -19.06
C ALA A 269 -0.86 19.21 -18.30
N LEU A 270 0.27 18.81 -18.91
CA LEU A 270 1.61 19.00 -18.33
C LEU A 270 1.93 20.48 -18.10
N ALA A 271 1.65 21.35 -19.08
CA ALA A 271 1.85 22.80 -18.94
C ALA A 271 0.97 23.40 -17.81
N ALA A 272 -0.26 22.91 -17.65
CA ALA A 272 -1.14 23.35 -16.57
C ALA A 272 -0.66 22.90 -15.18
N LEU A 273 -0.09 21.69 -15.09
CA LEU A 273 0.53 21.18 -13.87
C LEU A 273 1.81 21.94 -13.52
N GLU A 274 2.66 22.23 -14.51
CA GLU A 274 3.94 22.96 -14.32
C GLU A 274 3.73 24.40 -13.84
N ALA A 275 2.60 25.00 -14.18
CA ALA A 275 2.21 26.31 -13.68
C ALA A 275 1.88 26.34 -12.17
N ARG A 276 1.71 25.17 -11.53
CA ARG A 276 1.22 25.04 -10.14
C ARG A 276 2.14 24.23 -9.24
N TRP A 277 2.83 23.22 -9.79
CA TRP A 277 3.71 22.32 -9.05
C TRP A 277 5.08 22.20 -9.73
N PRO A 278 6.17 22.05 -8.96
CA PRO A 278 7.42 21.52 -9.49
C PRO A 278 7.14 20.13 -10.09
N LEU A 279 7.59 19.90 -11.33
CA LEU A 279 7.35 18.63 -12.03
C LEU A 279 8.64 17.86 -12.26
N ASN A 280 8.56 16.55 -12.05
CA ASN A 280 9.54 15.60 -12.56
C ASN A 280 8.85 14.65 -13.55
N ARG A 281 9.23 14.77 -14.83
CA ARG A 281 8.70 13.96 -15.92
C ARG A 281 9.58 12.73 -16.10
N TRP A 282 9.01 11.55 -15.88
CA TRP A 282 9.73 10.30 -16.06
C TRP A 282 9.76 9.90 -17.54
N PRO A 283 10.89 9.36 -18.05
CA PRO A 283 11.00 8.97 -19.45
C PRO A 283 10.30 7.64 -19.75
N VAL A 284 10.00 6.84 -18.73
CA VAL A 284 9.40 5.51 -18.83
C VAL A 284 8.38 5.30 -17.71
N GLN A 285 7.48 4.34 -17.90
CA GLN A 285 6.67 3.83 -16.79
C GLN A 285 7.58 3.04 -15.85
N ASP A 286 7.47 3.29 -14.54
CA ASP A 286 8.46 2.83 -13.57
C ASP A 286 7.82 2.21 -12.31
N VAL A 287 8.53 1.29 -11.67
CA VAL A 287 8.16 0.67 -10.39
C VAL A 287 7.89 1.69 -9.28
N TYR A 288 8.47 2.89 -9.42
CA TYR A 288 8.19 4.05 -8.59
C TYR A 288 6.70 4.41 -8.52
N PHE A 289 5.89 4.10 -9.52
CA PHE A 289 4.45 4.44 -9.49
C PHE A 289 3.56 3.33 -8.92
N GLY A 290 4.16 2.39 -8.19
CA GLY A 290 3.49 1.23 -7.60
C GLY A 290 3.23 0.11 -8.61
N GLY A 291 2.73 -1.02 -8.11
CA GLY A 291 2.36 -2.16 -8.95
C GLY A 291 1.01 -2.71 -8.52
N VAL A 292 -0.06 -2.24 -9.19
CA VAL A 292 -1.44 -2.62 -8.85
C VAL A 292 -1.79 -3.95 -9.54
N ASN A 293 -2.08 -4.99 -8.76
CA ASN A 293 -2.74 -6.18 -9.31
C ASN A 293 -4.18 -6.21 -8.83
N ALA A 294 -5.06 -6.63 -9.73
CA ALA A 294 -6.49 -6.66 -9.45
C ALA A 294 -7.18 -7.82 -10.16
N VAL A 295 -8.22 -8.33 -9.53
CA VAL A 295 -9.15 -9.30 -10.13
C VAL A 295 -10.57 -8.82 -9.89
N ALA A 296 -11.47 -9.18 -10.79
CA ALA A 296 -12.89 -9.05 -10.59
C ALA A 296 -13.57 -10.41 -10.81
N PRO A 297 -14.74 -10.63 -10.18
CA PRO A 297 -15.58 -11.76 -10.54
C PRO A 297 -15.87 -11.77 -12.05
N VAL A 298 -16.28 -12.93 -12.58
CA VAL A 298 -16.54 -13.15 -14.02
C VAL A 298 -15.26 -13.21 -14.88
N GLY A 299 -14.14 -13.63 -14.28
CA GLY A 299 -12.94 -14.00 -15.03
C GLY A 299 -12.18 -12.82 -15.64
N VAL A 300 -12.11 -11.70 -14.92
CA VAL A 300 -11.30 -10.55 -15.32
C VAL A 300 -10.13 -10.38 -14.34
N ALA A 301 -8.93 -10.24 -14.86
CA ALA A 301 -7.73 -10.05 -14.06
C ALA A 301 -6.75 -9.10 -14.76
N GLY A 302 -6.10 -8.25 -13.99
CA GLY A 302 -5.07 -7.33 -14.47
C GLY A 302 -3.88 -7.32 -13.51
N ALA A 303 -2.68 -7.23 -14.07
CA ALA A 303 -1.45 -7.16 -13.30
C ALA A 303 -0.53 -6.08 -13.85
N ASP A 304 0.26 -5.48 -12.98
CA ASP A 304 1.08 -4.34 -13.33
C ASP A 304 2.45 -4.74 -13.86
N ALA A 305 2.70 -4.44 -15.13
CA ALA A 305 3.99 -4.67 -15.76
C ALA A 305 5.14 -3.88 -15.10
N ARG A 306 4.85 -2.74 -14.43
CA ARG A 306 5.85 -1.94 -13.70
C ARG A 306 6.59 -2.74 -12.62
N ARG A 307 5.97 -3.81 -12.10
CA ARG A 307 6.56 -4.73 -11.11
C ARG A 307 6.72 -6.16 -11.64
N GLY A 308 6.62 -6.37 -12.95
CA GLY A 308 6.64 -7.71 -13.55
C GLY A 308 5.45 -8.58 -13.13
N GLY A 309 4.32 -7.96 -12.78
CA GLY A 309 3.11 -8.67 -12.38
C GLY A 309 2.57 -9.56 -13.49
N ASN A 310 1.87 -10.63 -13.10
CA ASN A 310 1.18 -11.52 -14.02
C ASN A 310 -0.25 -11.76 -13.54
N ALA A 311 -1.18 -11.86 -14.49
CA ALA A 311 -2.58 -12.17 -14.25
C ALA A 311 -2.97 -13.37 -15.10
N ARG A 312 -3.77 -14.28 -14.53
CA ARG A 312 -4.27 -15.46 -15.21
C ARG A 312 -5.69 -15.79 -14.76
N VAL A 313 -6.54 -16.10 -15.72
CA VAL A 313 -7.87 -16.67 -15.52
C VAL A 313 -7.75 -18.15 -15.85
N LEU A 314 -8.22 -19.01 -14.94
CA LEU A 314 -8.09 -20.47 -15.02
C LEU A 314 -9.40 -21.13 -15.46
#